data_AF-A0AA95GHF5-F1
#
_entry.id   AF-A0AA95GHF5-F1
#
_cell.length_a   1.000
_cell.length_b   1.000
_cell.length_c   1.000
_cell.angle_alpha   90.00
_cell.angle_beta   90.00
_cell.angle_gamma   90.00
#
_symmetry.space_group_name_H-M   'P 1'
#
loop_
_entity.id
_entity.type
_entity.pdbx_description
1 polymer ?
#
loop_
_entity_poly.entity_id
_entity_poly.type
_entity_poly.pdbx_seq_one_letter_code
_entity_poly.pdbx_strand_id
1 'polypeptide(L)'
;MEETYWIRNFSSSICNEIMDVLSNFDLLITDYSSIYFDFLILEKPVLFLPYDLTLYEKNVGLNFEYNDITPGPKPKKQSEFIKEIYKLLNDNSYYLKERKFTNKYFNQTVKGSSQKIYSFILRKLKEKEFV
;
A
#
# COMPACT_ATOMS: atom_id res chain seq x y z
N MET A 1 -11.58 -9.63 22.43
CA MET A 1 -10.29 -10.34 22.36
C MET A 1 -9.32 -9.55 23.20
N GLU A 2 -8.69 -10.17 24.21
CA GLU A 2 -7.64 -9.50 24.97
C GLU A 2 -6.46 -9.18 24.04
N GLU A 3 -6.01 -7.93 24.05
CA GLU A 3 -4.83 -7.52 23.28
C GLU A 3 -3.60 -8.25 23.82
N THR A 4 -2.99 -9.08 22.97
CA THR A 4 -1.74 -9.76 23.32
C THR A 4 -0.55 -8.87 22.99
N TYR A 5 0.60 -9.10 23.61
CA TYR A 5 1.83 -8.35 23.30
C TYR A 5 2.22 -8.42 21.81
N TRP A 6 1.82 -9.50 21.12
CA TRP A 6 2.21 -9.78 19.73
C TRP A 6 1.16 -9.36 18.69
N ILE A 7 -0.08 -9.06 19.11
CA ILE A 7 -1.16 -8.65 18.20
C ILE A 7 -1.74 -7.34 18.73
N ARG A 8 -1.56 -6.28 17.95
CA ARG A 8 -2.03 -4.94 18.26
C ARG A 8 -3.10 -4.54 17.27
N ASN A 9 -4.18 -3.96 17.76
CA ASN A 9 -5.19 -3.34 16.91
C ASN A 9 -4.72 -1.91 16.55
N PHE A 10 -4.77 -1.57 15.27
CA PHE A 10 -4.46 -0.24 14.72
C PHE A 10 -5.67 0.37 13.99
N SER A 11 -6.89 -0.04 14.34
CA SER A 11 -8.12 0.58 13.82
C SER A 11 -8.15 2.08 14.07
N SER A 12 -9.00 2.80 13.35
CA SER A 12 -9.16 4.27 13.45
C SER A 12 -9.46 4.78 14.86
N SER A 13 -10.03 3.94 15.74
CA SER A 13 -10.24 4.25 17.15
C SER A 13 -8.95 4.32 17.99
N ILE A 14 -7.85 3.74 17.49
CA ILE A 14 -6.54 3.67 18.16
C ILE A 14 -5.51 4.52 17.39
N CYS A 15 -5.52 4.43 16.07
CA CYS A 15 -4.65 5.17 15.18
C CYS A 15 -5.51 5.99 14.21
N ASN A 16 -5.65 7.29 14.49
CA ASN A 16 -6.46 8.17 13.65
C ASN A 16 -5.95 8.23 12.21
N GLU A 17 -4.62 8.26 12.03
CA GLU A 17 -3.96 8.37 10.73
C GLU A 17 -2.92 7.26 10.56
N ILE A 18 -3.27 6.21 9.81
CA ILE A 18 -2.39 5.05 9.59
C ILE A 18 -1.08 5.46 8.90
N MET A 19 -1.11 6.50 8.07
CA MET A 19 0.04 7.00 7.33
C MET A 19 1.17 7.48 8.25
N ASP A 20 0.83 7.96 9.46
CA ASP A 20 1.83 8.44 10.44
C ASP A 20 2.69 7.30 10.99
N VAL A 21 2.16 6.07 10.98
CA VAL A 21 2.82 4.91 11.58
C VAL A 21 3.29 3.87 10.56
N LEU A 22 2.94 4.02 9.28
CA LEU A 22 3.32 3.05 8.22
C LEU A 22 4.83 2.75 8.18
N SER A 23 5.66 3.78 8.43
CA SER A 23 7.12 3.65 8.43
C SER A 23 7.66 2.68 9.49
N ASN A 24 6.88 2.38 10.54
CA ASN A 24 7.28 1.48 11.63
C ASN A 24 7.09 -0.01 11.30
N PHE A 25 6.39 -0.36 10.21
CA PHE A 25 6.16 -1.76 9.82
C PHE A 25 7.18 -2.21 8.77
N ASP A 26 7.68 -3.44 8.90
CA ASP A 26 8.68 -3.99 7.97
C ASP A 26 8.08 -4.74 6.77
N LEU A 27 6.84 -5.21 6.90
CA LEU A 27 6.11 -5.95 5.89
C LEU A 27 4.63 -5.60 5.97
N LEU A 28 4.04 -5.32 4.81
CA LEU A 28 2.60 -5.20 4.66
C LEU A 28 2.02 -6.51 4.11
N ILE A 29 0.97 -7.02 4.76
CA ILE A 29 0.15 -8.12 4.24
C ILE A 29 -1.22 -7.52 3.93
N THR A 30 -1.69 -7.68 2.70
CA THR A 30 -2.94 -7.07 2.24
C THR A 30 -3.63 -7.96 1.21
N ASP A 31 -4.90 -7.71 0.93
CA ASP A 31 -5.68 -8.36 -0.11
C ASP A 31 -5.94 -7.39 -1.27
N TYR A 32 -6.97 -6.55 -1.17
CA TYR A 32 -7.45 -5.63 -2.19
C TYR A 32 -7.33 -4.17 -1.77
N SER A 33 -6.79 -3.89 -0.57
CA SER A 33 -6.60 -2.53 -0.08
C SER A 33 -5.55 -1.77 -0.88
N SER A 34 -5.85 -0.54 -1.28
CA SER A 34 -4.93 0.36 -2.00
C SER A 34 -3.77 0.90 -1.15
N ILE A 35 -3.77 0.64 0.17
CA ILE A 35 -2.73 1.11 1.10
C ILE A 35 -1.31 0.66 0.71
N TYR A 36 -1.17 -0.42 -0.07
CA TYR A 36 0.14 -0.82 -0.55
C TYR A 36 0.76 0.20 -1.51
N PHE A 37 -0.03 1.01 -2.23
CA PHE A 37 0.52 2.08 -3.05
C PHE A 37 1.29 3.09 -2.19
N ASP A 38 0.72 3.49 -1.05
CA ASP A 38 1.38 4.38 -0.10
C ASP A 38 2.58 3.69 0.57
N PHE A 39 2.43 2.42 0.95
CA PHE A 39 3.50 1.64 1.58
C PHE A 39 4.71 1.45 0.66
N LEU A 40 4.51 1.35 -0.65
CA LEU A 40 5.58 1.23 -1.65
C LEU A 40 6.53 2.45 -1.65
N ILE A 41 6.08 3.62 -1.20
CA ILE A 41 6.95 4.82 -1.05
C ILE A 41 8.09 4.54 -0.06
N LEU A 42 7.85 3.67 0.92
CA LEU A 42 8.84 3.26 1.92
C LEU A 42 9.86 2.25 1.39
N GLU A 43 9.69 1.79 0.14
CA GLU A 43 10.50 0.74 -0.50
C GLU A 43 10.50 -0.61 0.24
N LYS A 44 9.47 -0.87 1.06
CA LYS A 44 9.32 -2.07 1.89
C LYS A 44 8.51 -3.18 1.19
N PRO A 45 8.72 -4.46 1.56
CA PRO A 45 8.03 -5.59 0.93
C PRO A 45 6.52 -5.62 1.22
N VAL A 46 5.76 -6.22 0.29
CA VAL A 46 4.32 -6.45 0.40
C VAL A 46 4.01 -7.90 0.04
N LEU A 47 3.12 -8.54 0.79
CA LEU A 47 2.57 -9.86 0.49
C LEU A 47 1.06 -9.73 0.25
N PHE A 48 0.55 -10.45 -0.74
CA PHE A 48 -0.84 -10.36 -1.16
C PHE A 48 -1.61 -11.65 -0.83
N LEU A 49 -2.81 -11.54 -0.26
CA LEU A 49 -3.70 -12.66 0.06
C LEU A 49 -5.05 -12.56 -0.68
N PRO A 50 -5.07 -12.64 -2.03
CA PRO A 50 -6.30 -12.52 -2.80
C PRO A 50 -7.09 -13.85 -2.82
N TYR A 51 -7.61 -14.27 -1.66
CA TYR A 51 -8.20 -15.60 -1.48
C TYR A 51 -9.49 -15.83 -2.29
N ASP A 52 -10.21 -14.76 -2.65
CA ASP A 52 -11.47 -14.80 -3.40
C ASP A 52 -11.43 -13.91 -4.66
N LEU A 53 -10.26 -13.77 -5.29
CA LEU A 53 -10.04 -12.84 -6.43
C LEU A 53 -11.12 -12.90 -7.50
N THR A 54 -11.48 -14.10 -7.97
CA THR A 54 -12.49 -14.27 -9.02
C THR A 54 -13.87 -13.76 -8.59
N LEU A 55 -14.23 -13.95 -7.31
CA LEU A 55 -15.50 -13.46 -6.79
C LEU A 55 -15.46 -11.94 -6.60
N TYR A 56 -14.34 -11.42 -6.10
CA TYR A 56 -14.12 -9.99 -5.93
C TYR A 56 -14.17 -9.24 -7.27
N GLU A 57 -13.49 -9.73 -8.30
CA GLU A 57 -13.51 -9.16 -9.65
C GLU A 57 -14.91 -9.16 -10.26
N LYS A 58 -15.70 -10.21 -10.03
CA LYS A 58 -17.06 -10.30 -10.55
C LYS A 58 -18.03 -9.34 -9.86
N ASN A 59 -17.91 -9.18 -8.54
CA ASN A 59 -18.90 -8.46 -7.74
C ASN A 59 -18.54 -6.99 -7.52
N VAL A 60 -17.26 -6.70 -7.31
CA VAL A 60 -16.73 -5.36 -7.00
C VAL A 60 -15.99 -4.79 -8.21
N GLY A 61 -15.22 -5.63 -8.90
CA GLY A 61 -14.36 -5.22 -10.00
C GLY A 61 -13.01 -4.67 -9.53
N LEU A 62 -12.07 -4.57 -10.47
CA LEU A 62 -10.76 -3.98 -10.27
C LEU A 62 -10.47 -3.00 -11.40
N ASN A 63 -9.78 -1.90 -11.08
CA ASN A 63 -9.39 -0.89 -12.06
C ASN A 63 -8.26 -1.38 -12.99
N PHE A 64 -7.53 -2.41 -12.57
CA PHE A 64 -6.38 -2.96 -13.28
C PHE A 64 -6.36 -4.49 -13.09
N GLU A 65 -5.69 -5.18 -14.01
CA GLU A 65 -5.35 -6.60 -13.84
C GLU A 65 -4.56 -6.79 -12.54
N TYR A 66 -5.14 -7.56 -11.60
CA TYR A 66 -4.63 -7.62 -10.22
C TYR A 66 -3.15 -8.00 -10.16
N ASN A 67 -2.75 -8.98 -10.97
CA ASN A 67 -1.37 -9.49 -10.97
C ASN A 67 -0.35 -8.50 -11.54
N ASP A 68 -0.77 -7.55 -12.38
CA ASP A 68 0.13 -6.59 -13.03
C ASP A 68 0.52 -5.46 -12.08
N ILE A 69 -0.34 -5.13 -11.10
CA ILE A 69 -0.16 -4.01 -10.20
C ILE A 69 0.20 -4.39 -8.76
N THR A 70 0.23 -5.68 -8.41
CA THR A 70 0.52 -6.15 -7.04
C THR A 70 1.91 -6.80 -6.93
N PRO A 71 2.96 -6.03 -6.60
CA PRO A 71 4.36 -6.45 -6.67
C PRO A 71 4.81 -7.26 -5.45
N GLY A 72 4.23 -8.44 -5.28
CA GLY A 72 4.54 -9.35 -4.18
C GLY A 72 3.96 -10.75 -4.37
N PRO A 73 4.41 -11.72 -3.57
CA PRO A 73 3.96 -13.09 -3.65
C PRO A 73 2.48 -13.21 -3.23
N LYS A 74 1.81 -14.21 -3.80
CA LYS A 74 0.39 -14.53 -3.58
C LYS A 74 0.24 -16.00 -3.15
N PRO A 75 0.72 -16.37 -1.95
CA PRO A 75 0.73 -17.75 -1.50
C PRO A 75 -0.69 -18.30 -1.39
N LYS A 76 -0.89 -19.57 -1.79
CA LYS A 76 -2.20 -20.23 -1.72
C LYS A 76 -2.32 -21.20 -0.54
N LYS A 77 -1.19 -21.53 0.08
CA LYS A 77 -1.11 -22.47 1.21
C LYS A 77 -0.40 -21.82 2.39
N GLN A 78 -0.75 -22.26 3.59
CA GLN A 78 -0.11 -21.80 4.83
C GLN A 78 1.41 -21.99 4.82
N SER A 79 1.89 -23.12 4.29
CA SER A 79 3.33 -23.39 4.20
C SER A 79 4.06 -22.43 3.25
N GLU A 80 3.43 -22.07 2.13
CA GLU A 80 3.93 -21.05 1.21
C GLU A 80 3.94 -19.68 1.88
N PHE A 81 2.84 -19.32 2.56
CA PHE A 81 2.72 -18.05 3.28
C PHE A 81 3.87 -17.81 4.26
N ILE A 82 4.17 -18.78 5.13
CA ILE A 82 5.28 -18.68 6.08
C ILE A 82 6.63 -18.56 5.36
N LYS A 83 6.83 -19.33 4.28
CA LYS A 83 8.07 -19.28 3.49
C LYS A 83 8.25 -17.93 2.81
N GLU A 84 7.19 -17.35 2.27
CA GLU A 84 7.21 -16.06 1.59
C GLU A 84 7.47 -14.90 2.57
N ILE A 85 6.88 -14.94 3.77
CA ILE A 85 7.21 -13.98 4.85
C ILE A 85 8.70 -14.03 5.17
N TYR A 86 9.26 -15.22 5.37
CA TYR A 86 10.68 -15.37 5.70
C TYR A 86 11.57 -14.77 4.61
N LYS A 87 11.28 -15.04 3.32
CA LYS A 87 12.04 -14.44 2.22
C LYS A 87 11.94 -12.92 2.20
N LEU A 88 10.73 -12.37 2.32
CA LEU A 88 10.51 -10.92 2.26
C LEU A 88 11.23 -10.17 3.38
N LEU A 89 11.29 -10.74 4.59
CA LEU A 89 11.95 -10.12 5.73
C LEU A 89 13.48 -10.27 5.72
N ASN A 90 14.02 -11.29 5.03
CA ASN A 90 15.47 -11.55 5.00
C ASN A 90 16.15 -11.12 3.68
N ASP A 91 15.39 -10.89 2.61
CA ASP A 91 15.91 -10.47 1.32
C ASP A 91 15.05 -9.33 0.75
N ASN A 92 15.48 -8.09 0.99
CA ASN A 92 14.80 -6.92 0.46
C ASN A 92 14.89 -6.82 -1.08
N SER A 93 15.77 -7.59 -1.75
CA SER A 93 15.84 -7.62 -3.22
C SER A 93 14.73 -8.48 -3.84
N TYR A 94 14.12 -9.38 -3.06
CA TYR A 94 13.01 -10.20 -3.51
C TYR A 94 11.82 -9.32 -3.92
N TYR A 95 11.31 -9.43 -5.15
CA TYR A 95 10.30 -8.54 -5.77
C TYR A 95 10.69 -7.05 -5.92
N LEU A 96 11.96 -6.68 -5.75
CA LEU A 96 12.37 -5.27 -5.77
C LEU A 96 12.08 -4.56 -7.11
N LYS A 97 12.25 -5.27 -8.24
CA LYS A 97 12.05 -4.68 -9.57
C LYS A 97 10.58 -4.33 -9.80
N GLU A 98 9.71 -5.26 -9.46
CA GLU A 98 8.26 -5.13 -9.51
C GLU A 98 7.80 -4.00 -8.58
N ARG A 99 8.30 -3.96 -7.34
CA ARG A 99 7.98 -2.89 -6.39
C ARG A 99 8.38 -1.53 -6.92
N LYS A 100 9.60 -1.40 -7.45
CA LYS A 100 10.08 -0.13 -8.05
C LYS A 100 9.26 0.27 -9.27
N PHE A 101 8.88 -0.68 -10.11
CA PHE A 101 8.05 -0.42 -11.28
C PHE A 101 6.68 0.12 -10.87
N THR A 102 5.95 -0.61 -10.02
CA THR A 102 4.63 -0.21 -9.52
C THR A 102 4.70 1.11 -8.75
N ASN A 103 5.69 1.28 -7.87
CA ASN A 103 5.87 2.52 -7.12
C ASN A 103 6.07 3.72 -8.05
N LYS A 104 6.92 3.58 -9.08
CA LYS A 104 7.14 4.65 -10.06
C LYS A 104 5.89 4.97 -10.88
N TYR A 105 5.08 3.97 -11.19
CA TYR A 105 3.86 4.14 -11.98
C TYR A 105 2.81 4.97 -11.21
N PHE A 106 2.55 4.61 -9.95
CA PHE A 106 1.49 5.23 -9.14
C PHE A 106 1.97 6.46 -8.34
N ASN A 107 3.20 6.47 -7.83
CA ASN A 107 3.73 7.52 -6.96
C ASN A 107 4.65 8.50 -7.71
N GLN A 108 4.14 9.11 -8.78
CA GLN A 108 4.90 10.05 -9.61
C GLN A 108 5.30 11.34 -8.86
N THR A 109 4.49 11.75 -7.87
CA THR A 109 4.78 12.88 -6.99
C THR A 109 4.80 12.40 -5.55
N VAL A 110 6.01 12.22 -5.00
CA VAL A 110 6.20 11.72 -3.63
C VAL A 110 6.19 12.85 -2.59
N LYS A 111 6.53 14.08 -2.97
CA LYS A 111 6.66 15.20 -2.03
C LYS A 111 6.08 16.51 -2.57
N GLY A 112 5.61 17.34 -1.64
CA GLY A 112 5.18 18.71 -1.94
C GLY A 112 3.82 18.82 -2.62
N SER A 113 3.03 17.75 -2.70
CA SER A 113 1.67 17.78 -3.28
C SER A 113 0.80 18.84 -2.60
N SER A 114 0.75 18.85 -1.26
CA SER A 114 -0.01 19.85 -0.50
C SER A 114 0.50 21.28 -0.73
N GLN A 115 1.83 21.48 -0.79
CA GLN A 115 2.43 22.79 -1.05
C GLN A 115 2.08 23.31 -2.45
N LYS A 116 2.09 22.44 -3.47
CA LYS A 116 1.72 22.78 -4.84
C LYS A 116 0.25 23.21 -4.93
N ILE A 117 -0.64 22.45 -4.29
CA ILE A 117 -2.07 22.76 -4.26
C ILE A 117 -2.32 24.07 -3.50
N TYR A 118 -1.72 24.26 -2.33
CA TYR A 118 -1.80 25.51 -1.57
C TYR A 118 -1.36 26.71 -2.42
N SER A 119 -0.21 26.61 -3.07
CA SER A 119 0.32 27.68 -3.93
C SER A 119 -0.59 27.96 -5.12
N PHE A 120 -1.18 26.92 -5.71
CA PHE A 120 -2.15 27.05 -6.80
C PHE A 120 -3.41 27.80 -6.36
N ILE A 121 -4.01 27.40 -5.23
CA ILE A 121 -5.22 28.03 -4.69
C ILE A 121 -4.96 29.50 -4.36
N LEU A 122 -3.85 29.81 -3.69
CA LEU A 122 -3.46 31.19 -3.38
C LEU A 122 -3.31 32.07 -4.63
N ARG A 123 -2.73 31.52 -5.71
CA ARG A 123 -2.59 32.24 -6.96
C ARG A 123 -3.95 32.58 -7.58
N LYS A 124 -4.86 31.60 -7.65
CA LYS A 124 -6.22 31.81 -8.17
C LYS A 124 -7.05 32.81 -7.35
N LEU A 125 -6.93 32.77 -6.03
CA LEU A 125 -7.55 33.75 -5.14
C LEU A 125 -7.09 35.19 -5.42
N LYS A 126 -5.78 35.39 -5.66
CA LYS A 126 -5.21 36.72 -5.95
C LYS A 126 -5.63 37.25 -7.32
N GLU A 127 -5.73 36.37 -8.30
CA GLU A 127 -6.12 36.71 -9.68
C GLU A 127 -7.63 36.99 -9.81
N LYS A 128 -8.45 36.73 -8.78
CA LYS A 128 -9.92 36.76 -8.81
C LYS A 128 -10.53 35.91 -9.94
N GLU A 129 -9.76 34.97 -10.48
CA GLU A 129 -10.24 33.99 -11.45
C GLU A 129 -10.92 32.84 -10.69
N PHE A 130 -12.14 33.10 -10.24
CA PHE A 130 -13.10 32.04 -9.96
C PHE A 130 -13.97 31.95 -11.20
N VAL A 131 -13.86 30.79 -11.87
CA VAL A 131 -14.53 30.39 -13.13
C VAL A 131 -15.70 31.29 -13.53
#